data_AF-A0AAU1UZ56-F1
#
_entry.id   AF-A0AAU1UZ56-F1
#
_cell.length_a   1.000
_cell.length_b   1.000
_cell.length_c   1.000
_cell.angle_alpha   90.00
_cell.angle_beta   90.00
_cell.angle_gamma   90.00
#
_symmetry.space_group_name_H-M   'P 1'
#
loop_
_entity.id
_entity.type
_entity.pdbx_description
1 polymer ?
#
loop_
_entity_poly.entity_id
_entity_poly.type
_entity_poly.pdbx_seq_one_letter_code
_entity_poly.pdbx_strand_id
1 'polypeptide(L)'
;MAATEASNPSTPPTSVFNGAEVLHGLYEVIERTVVLDGGDEVTALDVLGLGATLTHHAKDADPGSEGSVFVDSMRDWFESVWERLSE
;
A
#
# COMPACT_ATOMS: atom_id res chain seq x y z
N MET A 1 -17.34 -0.38 -7.93
CA MET A 1 -16.61 -1.17 -6.92
C MET A 1 -15.13 -0.82 -7.15
N ALA A 2 -14.57 0.07 -6.34
CA ALA A 2 -13.23 0.61 -6.56
C ALA A 2 -12.43 0.43 -5.27
N ALA A 3 -11.32 -0.31 -5.37
CA ALA A 3 -10.26 -0.23 -4.39
C ALA A 3 -9.58 1.14 -4.58
N THR A 4 -9.47 1.94 -3.53
CA THR A 4 -8.73 3.19 -3.60
C THR A 4 -7.27 2.88 -3.31
N GLU A 5 -6.45 2.82 -4.36
CA GLU A 5 -5.00 2.63 -4.26
C GLU A 5 -4.36 3.96 -3.85
N ALA A 6 -3.82 4.04 -2.62
CA ALA A 6 -3.02 5.19 -2.21
C ALA A 6 -1.60 5.03 -2.78
N SER A 7 -1.38 5.57 -3.99
CA SER A 7 -0.05 5.63 -4.60
C SER A 7 0.78 6.78 -4.01
N ASN A 8 1.28 6.61 -2.78
CA ASN A 8 2.34 7.44 -2.22
C ASN A 8 3.61 6.56 -2.09
N PRO A 9 4.73 6.88 -2.77
CA PRO A 9 5.94 6.05 -2.78
C PRO A 9 6.61 5.86 -1.41
N SER A 10 6.16 6.57 -0.38
CA SER A 10 6.68 6.48 0.99
C SER A 10 5.89 5.53 1.92
N THR A 11 4.78 4.95 1.46
CA THR A 11 3.90 4.10 2.28
C THR A 11 3.65 2.76 1.61
N PRO A 12 3.85 1.61 2.27
CA PRO A 12 3.63 0.28 1.66
C PRO A 12 2.23 0.16 1.02
N PRO A 13 2.10 -0.59 -0.09
CA PRO A 13 0.84 -0.70 -0.81
C PRO A 13 -0.18 -1.34 0.11
N THR A 14 -1.20 -0.55 0.45
CA THR A 14 -2.25 -0.92 1.39
C THR A 14 -3.60 -0.65 0.73
N SER A 15 -4.48 -1.65 0.70
CA SER A 15 -5.86 -1.50 0.22
C SER A 15 -6.82 -2.07 1.26
N VAL A 16 -7.79 -1.25 1.69
CA VAL A 16 -8.82 -1.64 2.65
C VAL A 16 -10.11 -1.96 1.89
N PHE A 17 -10.72 -3.13 2.16
CA PHE A 17 -11.99 -3.55 1.58
C PHE A 17 -13.06 -3.69 2.64
N ASN A 18 -14.18 -2.97 2.45
CA ASN A 18 -15.37 -3.02 3.31
C ASN A 18 -15.10 -2.84 4.83
N GLY A 19 -13.96 -2.27 5.21
CA GLY A 19 -13.54 -2.13 6.60
C GLY A 19 -13.25 -3.46 7.33
N ALA A 20 -13.17 -4.57 6.60
CA ALA A 20 -13.05 -5.93 7.15
C ALA A 20 -11.83 -6.69 6.62
N GLU A 21 -11.23 -6.23 5.53
CA GLU A 21 -10.09 -6.89 4.90
C GLU A 21 -9.04 -5.86 4.47
N VAL A 22 -7.78 -6.24 4.54
CA VAL A 22 -6.64 -5.44 4.10
C VAL A 22 -5.71 -6.30 3.25
N LEU A 23 -5.34 -5.77 2.09
CA LEU A 23 -4.19 -6.28 1.32
C LEU A 23 -3.00 -5.37 1.62
N HIS A 24 -1.92 -5.96 2.15
CA HIS A 24 -0.71 -5.24 2.53
C HIS A 24 0.52 -5.95 1.96
N GLY A 25 1.35 -5.21 1.24
CA GLY A 25 2.63 -5.70 0.72
C GLY A 25 3.80 -4.91 1.28
N LEU A 26 5.01 -5.44 1.17
CA LEU A 26 6.22 -4.63 1.24
C LEU A 26 6.68 -4.37 -0.18
N TYR A 27 7.26 -3.19 -0.41
CA TYR A 27 7.91 -2.92 -1.68
C TYR A 27 9.29 -3.59 -1.73
N GLU A 28 9.64 -4.09 -2.90
CA GLU A 28 11.01 -4.41 -3.23
C GLU A 28 11.66 -3.18 -3.89
N VAL A 29 12.83 -2.79 -3.37
CA VAL A 29 13.64 -1.74 -4.00
C VAL A 29 14.47 -2.42 -5.09
N ILE A 30 14.28 -1.97 -6.33
CA ILE A 30 14.99 -2.53 -7.48
C ILE A 30 15.75 -1.43 -8.23
N GLU A 31 16.75 -1.83 -9.00
CA GLU A 31 17.37 -0.94 -9.99
C GLU A 31 16.67 -1.11 -11.33
N ARG A 32 16.30 0.00 -11.97
CA ARG A 32 15.79 -0.01 -13.34
C ARG A 32 16.32 1.15 -14.15
N THR A 33 16.45 0.93 -15.46
CA THR A 33 16.77 1.99 -16.42
C THR A 33 15.50 2.75 -16.77
N VAL A 34 15.55 4.08 -16.64
CA VAL A 34 14.48 4.98 -17.02
C VAL A 34 14.96 5.86 -18.17
N VAL A 35 14.15 5.97 -19.22
CA VAL A 35 14.41 6.86 -20.36
C VAL A 35 13.81 8.22 -20.04
N LEU A 36 14.63 9.26 -20.04
CA LEU A 36 14.19 10.64 -19.85
C LEU A 36 13.60 11.21 -21.16
N ASP A 37 12.87 12.33 -21.07
CA ASP A 37 12.24 12.97 -22.23
C ASP A 37 13.23 13.32 -23.37
N GLY A 38 14.52 13.50 -23.04
CA GLY A 38 15.61 13.75 -23.99
C GLY A 38 16.20 12.49 -24.66
N GLY A 39 15.77 11.29 -24.27
CA GLY A 39 16.30 10.02 -24.75
C GLY A 39 17.52 9.50 -23.95
N ASP A 40 17.99 10.25 -22.95
CA ASP A 40 19.05 9.79 -22.05
C ASP A 40 18.52 8.66 -21.15
N GLU A 41 19.33 7.62 -21.00
CA GLU A 41 19.05 6.50 -20.11
C GLU A 41 19.75 6.69 -18.76
N VAL A 42 18.99 6.60 -17.67
CA VAL A 42 19.52 6.71 -16.30
C VAL A 42 19.13 5.48 -15.49
N THR A 43 20.10 4.89 -14.79
CA THR A 43 19.83 3.86 -13.78
C THR A 43 19.37 4.53 -12.49
N ALA A 44 18.18 4.18 -12.03
CA ALA A 44 17.59 4.70 -10.80
C ALA A 44 17.14 3.55 -9.89
N LEU A 45 17.12 3.83 -8.58
CA LEU A 45 16.41 3.00 -7.62
C LEU A 45 14.92 3.30 -7.73
N ASP A 46 14.12 2.26 -7.87
CA ASP A 46 12.67 2.33 -7.98
C ASP A 46 11.98 1.41 -6.98
N VAL A 47 10.74 1.75 -6.66
CA VAL A 47 9.91 1.07 -5.68
C VAL A 47 8.71 0.50 -6.43
N LEU A 48 8.76 -0.79 -6.76
CA LEU A 48 7.69 -1.43 -7.52
C LEU A 48 6.51 -1.79 -6.61
N GLY A 49 5.47 -0.98 -6.65
CA GLY A 49 4.16 -1.33 -6.06
C GLY A 49 3.32 -2.25 -6.94
N LEU A 50 3.38 -2.04 -8.26
CA LEU A 50 2.61 -2.84 -9.21
C LEU A 50 3.25 -4.21 -9.39
N GLY A 51 2.51 -5.27 -9.06
CA GLY A 51 2.99 -6.66 -9.09
C GLY A 51 3.62 -7.14 -7.77
N ALA A 52 3.66 -6.30 -6.73
CA ALA A 52 4.07 -6.73 -5.40
C ALA A 52 3.16 -7.85 -4.90
N THR A 53 3.75 -8.86 -4.24
CA THR A 53 2.96 -9.88 -3.54
C THR A 53 2.29 -9.23 -2.34
N LEU A 54 0.96 -9.26 -2.32
CA LEU A 54 0.17 -8.72 -1.22
C LEU A 54 -0.23 -9.85 -0.27
N THR A 55 -0.05 -9.62 1.02
CA THR A 55 -0.56 -10.47 2.08
C THR A 55 -1.99 -10.04 2.39
N HIS A 56 -2.89 -11.02 2.40
CA HIS A 56 -4.29 -10.81 2.79
C HIS A 56 -4.45 -10.94 4.29
N HIS A 57 -5.03 -9.91 4.90
CA HIS A 57 -5.43 -9.87 6.30
C HIS A 57 -6.95 -9.67 6.35
N ALA A 58 -7.64 -10.44 7.20
CA ALA A 58 -9.07 -10.36 7.37
C ALA A 58 -9.44 -10.38 8.86
N LYS A 59 -10.52 -9.68 9.20
CA LYS A 59 -11.16 -9.82 10.51
C LYS A 59 -11.81 -11.19 10.65
N ASP A 60 -11.85 -11.68 11.87
CA ASP A 60 -12.64 -12.85 12.25
C ASP A 60 -13.59 -12.51 13.40
N ALA A 61 -14.17 -13.55 14.02
CA ALA A 61 -15.11 -13.36 15.12
C ALA A 61 -14.43 -12.90 16.43
N ASP A 62 -13.11 -13.03 16.54
CA ASP A 62 -12.35 -12.59 17.70
C ASP A 62 -11.79 -11.18 17.42
N PRO A 63 -12.29 -10.13 18.10
CA PRO A 63 -11.75 -8.79 17.92
C PRO A 63 -10.29 -8.64 18.40
N GLY A 64 -9.79 -9.59 19.20
CA GLY A 64 -8.40 -9.62 19.67
C GLY A 64 -7.46 -10.44 18.79
N SER A 65 -7.96 -11.07 17.71
CA SER A 65 -7.10 -11.83 16.80
C SER A 65 -6.12 -10.93 16.07
N GLU A 66 -4.98 -11.49 15.67
CA GLU A 66 -3.95 -10.76 14.93
C GLU A 66 -4.52 -10.11 13.65
N GLY A 67 -5.34 -10.83 12.91
CA GLY A 67 -6.00 -10.32 11.70
C GLY A 67 -6.95 -9.17 11.99
N SER A 68 -7.78 -9.29 13.02
CA SER A 68 -8.73 -8.25 13.42
C SER A 68 -8.02 -6.96 13.85
N VAL A 69 -7.01 -7.07 14.71
CA VAL A 69 -6.20 -5.94 15.20
C VAL A 69 -5.44 -5.27 14.06
N PHE A 70 -4.85 -6.05 13.14
CA PHE A 70 -4.12 -5.51 12.00
C PHE A 70 -5.03 -4.71 11.07
N VAL A 71 -6.20 -5.26 10.72
CA VAL A 71 -7.17 -4.59 9.84
C VAL A 71 -7.66 -3.28 10.46
N ASP A 72 -8.00 -3.27 11.75
CA ASP A 72 -8.44 -2.04 12.43
C ASP A 72 -7.34 -0.99 12.46
N SER A 73 -6.10 -1.39 12.79
CA SER A 73 -4.95 -0.48 12.82
C SER A 73 -4.66 0.15 11.44
N MET A 74 -4.71 -0.64 10.37
CA MET A 74 -4.48 -0.15 9.00
C MET A 74 -5.60 0.78 8.52
N ARG A 75 -6.86 0.50 8.87
CA ARG A 75 -7.98 1.39 8.56
C ARG A 75 -7.81 2.74 9.26
N ASP A 76 -7.53 2.72 10.56
CA ASP A 76 -7.40 3.95 11.35
C ASP A 76 -6.21 4.80 10.86
N TRP A 77 -5.10 4.17 10.47
CA TRP A 77 -3.99 4.85 9.81
C TRP A 77 -4.42 5.49 8.48
N PHE A 78 -5.10 4.75 7.62
CA PHE A 78 -5.51 5.24 6.30
C PHE A 78 -6.42 6.48 6.41
N GLU A 79 -7.44 6.41 7.27
CA GLU A 79 -8.33 7.53 7.56
C GLU A 79 -7.53 8.73 8.10
N SER A 80 -6.58 8.49 9.01
CA SER A 80 -5.77 9.56 9.59
C SER A 80 -4.92 10.30 8.56
N VAL A 81 -4.36 9.58 7.58
CA VAL A 81 -3.57 10.14 6.47
C VAL A 81 -4.46 10.98 5.57
N TRP A 82 -5.63 10.44 5.19
CA TRP A 82 -6.55 11.13 4.32
C TRP A 82 -7.04 12.44 4.95
N GLU A 83 -7.52 12.39 6.20
CA GLU A 83 -8.03 13.57 6.91
C GLU A 83 -6.99 14.67 7.13
N ARG A 84 -5.70 14.32 7.22
CA ARG A 84 -4.64 15.26 7.67
C ARG A 84 -3.67 15.69 6.59
N LEU A 85 -3.50 14.90 5.53
CA LEU A 85 -2.45 15.12 4.52
C LEU A 85 -3.01 15.35 3.12
N SER A 86 -4.34 15.31 2.91
CA SER A 86 -4.94 15.55 1.59
C SER A 86 -5.31 17.01 1.31
N GLU A 87 -4.90 17.97 2.15
CA GLU A 87 -5.09 19.42 1.95
C GLU A 87 -3.95 20.09 1.17
#